data_AF-A0A1U7IMU5-F1
#
_entry.id   AF-A0A1U7IMU5-F1
#
_cell.length_a   1.000
_cell.length_b   1.000
_cell.length_c   1.000
_cell.angle_alpha   90.00
_cell.angle_beta   90.00
_cell.angle_gamma   90.00
#
_symmetry.space_group_name_H-M   'P 1'
#
loop_
_entity.id
_entity.type
_entity.pdbx_description
1 polymer ?
#
loop_
_entity_poly.entity_id
_entity_poly.type
_entity_poly.pdbx_seq_one_letter_code
_entity_poly.pdbx_strand_id
1 'polypeptide(L)'
;MTVITVLEGIWAFSALALIVLVLLHSPKGDGIGAIGGQAQLFSSTKSAETTLNRVTWALTIVFMGLTIVLSANWLTPPPPVG
;
A
#
# COMPACT_ATOMS: atom_id res chain seq x y z
N MET A 1 24.90 -4.48 7.25
CA MET A 1 24.44 -3.19 6.69
C MET A 1 23.67 -3.36 5.38
N THR A 2 24.01 -4.30 4.49
CA THR A 2 23.33 -4.47 3.19
C THR A 2 21.84 -4.79 3.29
N VAL A 3 21.42 -5.64 4.22
CA VAL A 3 20.00 -6.05 4.36
C VAL A 3 19.10 -4.88 4.76
N ILE A 4 19.54 -4.04 5.69
CA ILE A 4 18.77 -2.86 6.15
C ILE A 4 18.59 -1.88 4.99
N THR A 5 19.64 -1.60 4.24
CA THR A 5 19.58 -0.71 3.07
C THR A 5 18.61 -1.23 1.99
N VAL A 6 18.55 -2.55 1.78
CA VAL A 6 17.57 -3.15 0.86
C VAL A 6 16.14 -2.97 1.38
N LEU A 7 15.91 -3.19 2.67
CA LEU A 7 14.60 -3.01 3.30
C LEU A 7 14.13 -1.55 3.26
N GLU A 8 15.04 -0.59 3.51
CA GLU A 8 14.79 0.85 3.37
C GLU A 8 14.43 1.21 1.92
N GLY A 9 15.13 0.63 0.95
CA GLY A 9 14.81 0.80 -0.48
C GLY A 9 13.40 0.31 -0.83
N ILE A 10 13.02 -0.88 -0.36
CA ILE A 10 11.67 -1.43 -0.56
C ILE A 10 10.62 -0.57 0.15
N TRP A 11 10.91 -0.11 1.37
CA TRP A 11 10.03 0.77 2.14
C TRP A 11 9.78 2.09 1.41
N ALA A 12 10.84 2.78 0.97
CA ALA A 12 10.75 4.03 0.23
C ALA A 12 10.00 3.87 -1.10
N PHE A 13 10.29 2.78 -1.84
CA PHE A 13 9.58 2.47 -3.07
C PHE A 13 8.09 2.22 -2.83
N SER A 14 7.74 1.47 -1.78
CA SER A 14 6.34 1.19 -1.41
C SER A 14 5.58 2.46 -1.04
N ALA A 15 6.24 3.41 -0.37
CA ALA A 15 5.67 4.71 -0.03
C ALA A 15 5.34 5.53 -1.29
N LEU A 16 6.29 5.62 -2.22
CA LEU A 16 6.08 6.33 -3.48
C LEU A 16 4.97 5.69 -4.32
N ALA A 17 4.99 4.36 -4.42
CA ALA A 17 3.96 3.62 -5.13
C ALA A 17 2.57 3.84 -4.52
N LEU A 18 2.44 3.85 -3.19
CA LEU A 18 1.18 4.17 -2.51
C LEU A 18 0.69 5.58 -2.79
N ILE A 19 1.56 6.59 -2.79
CA ILE A 19 1.19 7.96 -3.14
C ILE A 19 0.57 7.99 -4.54
N VAL A 20 1.24 7.39 -5.52
CA VAL A 20 0.73 7.33 -6.90
C VAL A 20 -0.60 6.57 -6.95
N LEU A 21 -0.69 5.41 -6.30
CA LEU A 21 -1.88 4.56 -6.34
C LEU A 21 -3.11 5.22 -5.68
N VAL A 22 -2.89 5.98 -4.60
CA VAL A 22 -3.94 6.74 -3.91
C VAL A 22 -4.39 7.93 -4.76
N LEU A 23 -3.47 8.64 -5.42
CA LEU A 23 -3.83 9.74 -6.33
C LEU A 23 -4.58 9.24 -7.57
N LEU A 24 -4.29 8.02 -8.03
CA LEU A 24 -5.01 7.37 -9.12
C LEU A 24 -6.38 6.82 -8.70
N HIS A 25 -6.67 6.70 -7.40
CA HIS A 25 -8.02 6.34 -6.97
C HIS A 25 -8.98 7.48 -7.32
N SER A 26 -9.98 7.16 -8.13
CA SER A 26 -11.04 8.11 -8.44
C SER A 26 -11.69 8.59 -7.13
N PRO A 27 -11.97 9.91 -6.99
CA PRO A 27 -12.65 10.42 -5.82
C PRO A 27 -13.97 9.67 -5.66
N LYS A 28 -14.20 9.09 -4.48
CA LYS A 28 -15.30 8.16 -4.21
C LYS A 28 -16.65 8.88 -4.32
N GLY A 29 -17.20 8.92 -5.54
CA GLY A 29 -18.58 9.28 -5.86
C GLY A 29 -19.55 8.09 -5.81
N ASP A 30 -19.18 7.02 -5.10
CA ASP A 30 -19.83 5.71 -5.19
C ASP A 30 -20.81 5.42 -4.02
N GLY A 31 -21.27 6.47 -3.33
CA GLY A 31 -22.10 6.33 -2.12
C GLY A 31 -23.60 6.18 -2.38
N ILE A 32 -24.20 7.01 -3.26
CA ILE A 32 -25.67 7.08 -3.43
C ILE A 32 -26.13 6.58 -4.81
N GLY A 33 -25.29 6.71 -5.86
CA GLY A 33 -25.62 6.26 -7.22
C GLY A 33 -25.54 4.74 -7.43
N ALA A 34 -24.78 4.03 -6.60
CA ALA A 34 -24.61 2.58 -6.69
C ALA A 34 -25.76 1.77 -6.07
N ILE A 35 -26.64 2.40 -5.29
CA ILE A 35 -27.75 1.75 -4.58
C ILE A 35 -28.91 1.37 -5.53
N GLY A 36 -28.98 1.95 -6.73
CA GLY A 36 -30.06 1.74 -7.71
C GLY A 36 -30.03 0.43 -8.53
N GLY A 37 -29.12 -0.50 -8.24
CA GLY A 37 -29.12 -1.87 -8.78
C GLY A 37 -28.83 -2.06 -10.29
N GLN A 38 -28.98 -1.03 -11.12
CA GLN A 38 -28.94 -1.17 -12.59
C GLN A 38 -27.55 -0.95 -13.22
N ALA A 39 -26.58 -0.39 -12.48
CA ALA A 39 -25.24 -0.07 -13.01
C ALA A 39 -24.25 -1.25 -13.03
N GLN A 40 -24.65 -2.43 -12.55
CA GLN A 40 -23.75 -3.58 -12.34
C GLN A 40 -23.52 -4.50 -13.56
N LEU A 41 -24.27 -4.34 -14.65
CA LEU A 41 -24.30 -5.33 -15.75
C LEU A 41 -23.33 -5.05 -16.91
N PHE A 42 -22.70 -3.87 -16.98
CA PHE A 42 -21.79 -3.50 -18.09
C PHE A 42 -20.56 -2.69 -17.64
N SER A 43 -19.84 -3.12 -16.60
CA SER A 43 -18.63 -2.42 -16.15
C SER A 43 -17.41 -3.33 -16.15
N SER A 44 -16.63 -3.31 -17.23
CA SER A 44 -15.24 -3.80 -17.26
C SER A 44 -14.34 -3.06 -16.26
N THR A 45 -14.78 -1.91 -15.75
CA THR A 45 -14.12 -1.07 -14.75
C THR A 45 -14.13 -1.68 -13.34
N LYS A 46 -15.13 -2.51 -12.98
CA LYS A 46 -15.25 -3.13 -11.64
C LYS A 46 -14.11 -4.12 -11.32
N SER A 47 -13.61 -4.86 -12.31
CA SER A 47 -12.52 -5.82 -12.11
C SER A 47 -11.16 -5.12 -11.95
N ALA A 48 -10.93 -4.07 -12.73
CA ALA A 48 -9.74 -3.24 -12.61
C ALA A 48 -9.70 -2.53 -11.24
N GLU A 49 -10.82 -1.99 -10.79
CA GLU A 49 -10.93 -1.33 -9.48
C GLU A 49 -10.74 -2.32 -8.31
N THR A 50 -11.31 -3.52 -8.38
CA THR A 50 -11.09 -4.55 -7.34
C THR A 50 -9.61 -4.96 -7.26
N THR A 51 -8.93 -5.03 -8.40
CA THR A 51 -7.51 -5.38 -8.48
C THR A 51 -6.66 -4.23 -7.92
N LEU A 52 -6.96 -2.98 -8.30
CA LEU A 52 -6.29 -1.79 -7.79
C LEU A 52 -6.41 -1.67 -6.26
N ASN A 53 -7.60 -1.91 -5.71
CA ASN A 53 -7.82 -1.90 -4.27
C ASN A 53 -7.03 -3.01 -3.55
N ARG A 54 -6.99 -4.23 -4.10
CA ARG A 54 -6.18 -5.34 -3.56
C ARG A 54 -4.69 -5.01 -3.54
N VAL A 55 -4.18 -4.43 -4.62
CA VAL A 55 -2.78 -4.01 -4.73
C VAL A 55 -2.47 -2.90 -3.71
N THR A 56 -3.37 -1.93 -3.55
CA THR A 56 -3.22 -0.85 -2.56
C THR A 56 -3.17 -1.37 -1.14
N TRP A 57 -4.03 -2.34 -0.80
CA TRP A 57 -4.02 -2.99 0.52
C TRP A 57 -2.73 -3.78 0.75
N ALA A 58 -2.27 -4.54 -0.24
CA ALA A 58 -1.02 -5.28 -0.14
C ALA A 58 0.17 -4.34 0.08
N LEU A 59 0.28 -3.26 -0.71
CA LEU A 59 1.31 -2.24 -0.55
C LEU A 59 1.23 -1.53 0.81
N THR A 60 0.02 -1.24 1.30
CA THR A 60 -0.20 -0.64 2.62
C THR A 60 0.33 -1.53 3.73
N ILE A 61 0.03 -2.83 3.68
CA ILE A 61 0.50 -3.81 4.67
C ILE A 61 2.04 -3.90 4.64
N VAL A 62 2.64 -3.97 3.45
CA VAL A 62 4.11 -4.00 3.30
C VAL A 62 4.76 -2.75 3.86
N PHE A 63 4.25 -1.57 3.50
CA PHE A 63 4.77 -0.29 3.98
C PHE A 63 4.67 -0.18 5.50
N MET A 64 3.51 -0.49 6.08
CA MET A 64 3.31 -0.44 7.54
C MET A 64 4.18 -1.46 8.28
N GLY A 65 4.28 -2.69 7.76
CA GLY A 65 5.12 -3.73 8.35
C GLY A 65 6.59 -3.33 8.37
N LEU A 66 7.12 -2.82 7.24
CA LEU A 66 8.49 -2.34 7.16
C LEU A 66 8.73 -1.11 8.05
N THR A 67 7.75 -0.20 8.15
CA THR A 67 7.83 0.97 9.04
C THR A 67 8.05 0.53 10.49
N ILE A 68 7.30 -0.46 10.97
CA ILE A 68 7.45 -0.98 12.33
C ILE A 68 8.81 -1.66 12.51
N VAL A 69 9.20 -2.56 11.60
CA VAL A 69 10.46 -3.31 11.70
C VAL A 69 11.69 -2.39 11.72
N LEU A 70 11.70 -1.39 10.82
CA LEU A 70 12.79 -0.43 10.72
C LEU A 70 12.78 0.55 11.91
N SER A 71 11.60 1.06 12.30
CA SER A 71 11.49 1.99 13.44
C SER A 71 11.83 1.35 14.78
N ALA A 72 11.54 0.05 14.95
CA ALA A 72 11.84 -0.66 16.18
C ALA A 72 13.29 -1.16 16.24
N ASN A 73 14.10 -0.90 15.21
CA ASN A 73 15.51 -1.28 15.13
C ASN A 73 15.76 -2.80 15.35
N TRP A 74 14.77 -3.65 15.04
CA TRP A 74 14.84 -5.10 15.32
C TRP A 74 16.00 -5.81 14.61
N LEU A 75 16.51 -5.22 13.54
CA LEU A 75 17.59 -5.78 12.72
C LEU A 75 18.94 -5.09 12.98
N THR A 76 19.00 -4.10 13.87
CA THR A 76 20.25 -3.42 14.22
C THR A 76 20.92 -4.12 15.40
N PRO A 77 22.22 -4.50 15.29
CA PRO A 77 22.95 -5.06 16.41
C PRO A 77 23.02 -4.06 17.59
N PRO A 78 22.91 -4.54 18.85
CA PRO A 78 23.10 -3.69 20.01
C PRO A 78 24.52 -3.10 20.02
N PRO A 79 24.69 -1.89 20.56
CA PRO A 79 26.02 -1.28 20.67
C PRO A 79 26.93 -2.14 21.55
N PRO A 80 28.26 -2.14 21.29
CA PRO A 80 29.21 -2.86 22.13
C PRO A 80 29.10 -2.39 23.59
N VAL A 81 28.93 -3.33 24.51
CA VAL A 81 29.08 -3.05 25.95
C VAL A 81 30.59 -3.03 26.23
N GLY A 82 31.07 -1.89 26.73
CA GLY A 82 32.47 -1.71 27.14
C GLY A 82 32.82 -2.43 28.42
#